data_AF-A0A383W921-F1
#
_entry.id   AF-A0A383W921-F1
#
_cell.length_a   1.000
_cell.length_b   1.000
_cell.length_c   1.000
_cell.angle_alpha   90.00
_cell.angle_beta   90.00
_cell.angle_gamma   90.00
#
_symmetry.space_group_name_H-M   'P 1'
#
loop_
_entity.id
_entity.type
_entity.pdbx_description
1 polymer ?
#
loop_
_entity_poly.entity_id
_entity_poly.type
_entity_poly.pdbx_seq_one_letter_code
_entity_poly.pdbx_strand_id
1 'polypeptide(L)'
;MEARCLVYKRQYANRSLQWHVVHDPCNPQQAPDVVFDDVTFNPLLDPLISTELVQMLSSWGSTSSSNPTSSLTAMLELLLSLYMQHQKEKIAALQDDRLLFELAMLEDLGCSEVLLSAAADGSQQACFSIPVEADLAPAQRLIDCLQQQQQQQQERQPFMLHVAFRVGRGVSSHAAPELQLQYPHFAEQQLPPLSLPSWDPQTSLVEYVPHLAERLNKHLQDSCPAAVLRFDLVKALAGVFGHPLEVNMQGSSAVKGSAAAGSSSSFAGTSSSMGRAKTFSSSSSSAVFQLQFDQQPLLLFVEMPPSFPAEAPLLLLQSMRRMGPDSCAALSNIPWSPRWDAAEMAARLFNFVKQQAPGILKDMEGGSSGAAL
;
A
#
# COMPACT_ATOMS: atom_id res chain seq x y z
N MET A 1 -35.43 11.81 -24.72
CA MET A 1 -34.59 10.61 -24.51
C MET A 1 -33.36 11.09 -23.76
N GLU A 2 -33.15 10.61 -22.53
CA GLU A 2 -31.97 10.96 -21.74
C GLU A 2 -30.91 9.89 -21.98
N ALA A 3 -29.92 10.20 -22.82
CA ALA A 3 -28.72 9.38 -22.92
C ALA A 3 -28.00 9.38 -21.57
N ARG A 4 -27.51 8.21 -21.14
CA ARG A 4 -26.79 8.08 -19.87
C ARG A 4 -25.28 8.14 -20.15
N CYS A 5 -24.63 9.14 -19.58
CA CYS A 5 -23.18 9.29 -19.63
C CYS A 5 -22.57 8.71 -18.34
N LEU A 6 -21.67 7.74 -18.51
CA LEU A 6 -20.85 7.18 -17.45
C LEU A 6 -19.42 7.69 -17.62
N VAL A 7 -18.74 7.94 -16.50
CA VAL A 7 -17.34 8.35 -16.51
C VAL A 7 -16.48 7.15 -16.16
N TYR A 8 -15.74 6.65 -17.14
CA TYR A 8 -14.70 5.65 -16.94
C TYR A 8 -13.44 6.36 -16.43
N LYS A 9 -13.01 6.05 -15.21
CA LYS A 9 -11.77 6.58 -14.62
C LYS A 9 -10.83 5.44 -14.28
N ARG A 10 -9.57 5.56 -14.71
CA ARG A 10 -8.52 4.57 -14.46
C ARG A 10 -7.20 5.27 -14.17
N GLN A 11 -6.39 4.70 -13.28
CA GLN A 11 -4.97 5.06 -13.19
C GLN A 11 -4.23 4.41 -14.37
N TYR A 12 -3.54 5.22 -15.18
CA TYR A 12 -2.82 4.81 -16.38
C TYR A 12 -1.50 5.56 -16.45
N ALA A 13 -0.37 4.84 -16.46
CA ALA A 13 0.98 5.41 -16.43
C ALA A 13 1.21 6.39 -15.27
N ASN A 14 0.67 6.08 -14.07
CA ASN A 14 0.70 6.94 -12.88
C ASN A 14 0.05 8.33 -13.10
N ARG A 15 -0.96 8.38 -13.99
CA ARG A 15 -1.82 9.54 -14.25
C ARG A 15 -3.28 9.09 -14.26
N SER A 16 -4.19 10.05 -14.09
CA SER A 16 -5.62 9.77 -14.19
C SER A 16 -6.05 9.83 -15.67
N LEU A 17 -6.51 8.71 -16.21
CA LEU A 17 -7.20 8.63 -17.49
C LEU A 17 -8.70 8.71 -17.24
N GLN A 18 -9.39 9.60 -17.95
CA GLN A 18 -10.84 9.71 -17.87
C GLN A 18 -11.46 9.63 -19.27
N TRP A 19 -12.38 8.70 -19.48
CA TRP A 19 -13.16 8.60 -20.72
C TRP A 19 -14.64 8.69 -20.40
N HIS A 20 -15.42 9.34 -21.27
CA HIS A 20 -16.87 9.40 -21.11
C HIS A 20 -17.52 8.37 -22.01
N VAL A 21 -18.18 7.39 -21.42
CA VAL A 21 -18.91 6.33 -22.11
C VAL A 21 -20.38 6.72 -22.15
N VAL A 22 -20.92 6.92 -23.34
CA VAL A 22 -22.31 7.33 -23.56
C VAL A 22 -23.07 6.13 -24.12
N HIS A 23 -24.14 5.74 -23.44
CA HIS A 23 -25.03 4.68 -23.92
C HIS A 23 -26.48 5.17 -23.97
N ASP A 24 -27.21 4.69 -24.98
CA ASP A 24 -28.65 4.89 -25.08
C ASP A 24 -29.37 3.75 -24.33
N PRO A 25 -29.99 4.01 -23.16
CA PRO A 25 -30.71 2.97 -22.42
C PRO A 25 -31.93 2.45 -23.17
N CYS A 26 -32.44 3.19 -24.17
CA CYS A 26 -33.55 2.73 -25.01
C CYS A 26 -33.08 1.76 -26.11
N ASN A 27 -31.78 1.73 -26.43
CA ASN A 27 -31.20 0.90 -27.48
C ASN A 27 -29.94 0.16 -26.98
N PRO A 28 -30.06 -0.79 -26.04
CA PRO A 28 -28.90 -1.49 -25.45
C PRO A 28 -28.13 -2.37 -26.44
N GLN A 29 -28.71 -2.65 -27.60
CA GLN A 29 -28.09 -3.40 -28.70
C GLN A 29 -27.15 -2.54 -29.55
N GLN A 30 -27.18 -1.21 -29.36
CA GLN A 30 -26.26 -0.28 -30.00
C GLN A 30 -24.97 -0.20 -29.18
N ALA A 31 -23.83 -0.14 -29.87
CA ALA A 31 -22.55 0.07 -29.22
C ALA A 31 -22.51 1.45 -28.55
N PRO A 32 -21.84 1.58 -27.39
CA PRO A 32 -21.70 2.86 -26.72
C PRO A 32 -20.74 3.77 -27.50
N ASP A 33 -20.98 5.07 -27.40
CA ASP A 33 -20.03 6.08 -27.87
C ASP A 33 -19.01 6.38 -26.76
N VAL A 34 -17.76 6.69 -27.13
CA VAL A 34 -16.71 7.04 -26.18
C VAL A 34 -16.11 8.39 -26.56
N VAL A 35 -16.07 9.30 -25.58
CA VAL A 35 -15.37 10.58 -25.70
C VAL A 35 -14.07 10.50 -24.90
N PHE A 36 -12.95 10.69 -25.59
CA PHE A 36 -11.61 10.61 -25.03
C PHE A 36 -11.11 11.98 -24.56
N ASP A 37 -10.35 12.01 -23.46
CA ASP A 37 -9.65 13.22 -23.01
C ASP A 37 -8.54 13.67 -23.97
N ASP A 38 -7.87 12.71 -24.63
CA ASP A 38 -6.88 13.00 -25.66
C ASP A 38 -7.57 13.23 -27.01
N VAL A 39 -7.75 14.49 -27.39
CA VAL A 39 -8.39 14.89 -28.65
C VAL A 39 -7.63 14.41 -29.89
N THR A 40 -6.36 14.03 -29.76
CA THR A 40 -5.59 13.50 -30.89
C THR A 40 -5.76 11.99 -31.06
N PHE A 41 -6.42 11.30 -30.11
CA PHE A 41 -6.67 9.87 -30.21
C PHE A 41 -7.96 9.62 -31.00
N ASN A 42 -7.83 9.09 -32.22
CA ASN A 42 -8.97 8.79 -33.08
C ASN A 42 -8.88 7.36 -33.65
N PRO A 43 -9.24 6.34 -32.84
CA PRO A 43 -9.00 4.94 -33.18
C PRO A 43 -9.80 4.43 -34.38
N LEU A 44 -10.82 5.16 -34.84
CA LEU A 44 -11.64 4.79 -36.00
C LEU A 44 -11.09 5.33 -37.33
N LEU A 45 -10.28 6.38 -37.29
CA LEU A 45 -9.69 6.98 -38.50
C LEU A 45 -8.32 6.40 -38.85
N ASP A 46 -7.71 5.64 -37.96
CA ASP A 46 -6.42 5.01 -38.21
C ASP A 46 -6.59 3.63 -38.87
N PRO A 47 -6.22 3.48 -40.16
CA PRO A 47 -6.42 2.25 -40.92
C PRO A 47 -5.53 1.08 -40.47
N LEU A 48 -4.48 1.32 -39.67
CA LEU A 48 -3.60 0.27 -39.13
C LEU A 48 -4.14 -0.31 -37.81
N ILE A 49 -5.06 0.41 -37.16
CA ILE A 49 -5.48 0.19 -35.77
C ILE A 49 -6.95 -0.28 -35.68
N SER A 50 -7.78 -0.04 -36.69
CA SER A 50 -9.24 -0.06 -36.53
C SER A 50 -9.98 -1.35 -36.91
N THR A 51 -9.35 -2.37 -37.49
CA THR A 51 -10.09 -3.54 -38.01
C THR A 51 -10.78 -4.35 -36.91
N GLU A 52 -10.09 -4.64 -35.81
CA GLU A 52 -10.66 -5.39 -34.68
C GLU A 52 -11.75 -4.59 -33.96
N LEU A 53 -11.53 -3.28 -33.76
CA LEU A 53 -12.52 -2.40 -33.13
C LEU A 53 -13.78 -2.26 -33.99
N VAL A 54 -13.63 -2.07 -35.30
CA VAL A 54 -14.75 -1.99 -36.24
C VAL A 54 -15.54 -3.30 -36.26
N GLN A 55 -14.87 -4.46 -36.25
CA GLN A 55 -15.53 -5.77 -36.16
C GLN A 55 -16.30 -5.94 -34.85
N MET A 56 -15.70 -5.55 -33.72
CA MET A 56 -16.33 -5.60 -32.41
C MET A 56 -17.58 -4.71 -32.34
N LEU A 57 -17.47 -3.46 -32.81
CA LEU A 57 -18.59 -2.51 -32.84
C LEU A 57 -19.70 -2.97 -33.81
N SER A 58 -19.34 -3.55 -34.96
CA SER A 58 -20.31 -4.05 -35.95
C SER A 58 -21.08 -5.27 -35.47
N SER A 59 -20.47 -6.10 -34.61
CA SER A 59 -21.09 -7.30 -34.04
C SER A 59 -21.66 -7.08 -32.64
N TRP A 60 -21.73 -5.83 -32.17
CA TRP A 60 -22.06 -5.47 -30.80
C TRP A 60 -23.40 -6.04 -30.32
N GLY A 61 -24.48 -5.86 -31.09
CA GLY A 61 -25.81 -6.36 -30.69
C GLY A 61 -25.82 -7.88 -30.47
N SER A 62 -25.16 -8.63 -31.35
CA SER A 62 -25.07 -10.08 -31.21
C SER A 62 -24.28 -10.51 -29.96
N THR A 63 -23.16 -9.86 -29.67
CA THR A 63 -22.26 -10.24 -28.55
C THR A 63 -22.79 -9.77 -27.19
N SER A 64 -23.23 -8.51 -27.11
CA SER A 64 -23.71 -7.87 -25.87
C SER A 64 -25.02 -8.47 -25.36
N SER A 65 -25.83 -9.07 -26.23
CA SER A 65 -27.08 -9.75 -25.84
C SER A 65 -26.86 -10.92 -24.87
N SER A 66 -25.70 -11.57 -24.95
CA SER A 66 -25.36 -12.73 -24.12
C SER A 66 -24.70 -12.34 -22.79
N ASN A 67 -23.81 -11.34 -22.81
CA ASN A 67 -23.11 -10.82 -21.63
C ASN A 67 -22.64 -9.37 -21.87
N PRO A 68 -23.45 -8.36 -21.51
CA PRO A 68 -23.16 -6.97 -21.83
C PRO A 68 -21.93 -6.43 -21.08
N THR A 69 -21.67 -6.92 -19.87
CA THR A 69 -20.52 -6.51 -19.06
C THR A 69 -19.21 -6.93 -19.72
N SER A 70 -19.11 -8.19 -20.18
CA SER A 70 -17.90 -8.66 -20.84
C SER A 70 -17.64 -7.95 -22.16
N SER A 71 -18.68 -7.64 -22.94
CA SER A 71 -18.54 -6.89 -24.19
C SER A 71 -17.99 -5.48 -23.95
N LEU A 72 -18.48 -4.79 -22.92
CA LEU A 72 -17.95 -3.47 -22.53
C LEU A 72 -16.52 -3.55 -22.02
N THR A 73 -16.19 -4.54 -21.18
CA THR A 73 -14.82 -4.74 -20.70
C THR A 73 -13.86 -5.00 -21.87
N ALA A 74 -14.20 -5.91 -22.79
CA ALA A 74 -13.38 -6.22 -23.95
C ALA A 74 -13.17 -5.00 -24.86
N MET A 75 -14.20 -4.17 -25.06
CA MET A 75 -14.09 -2.92 -25.82
C MET A 75 -13.16 -1.92 -25.14
N LEU A 76 -13.27 -1.73 -23.83
CA LEU A 76 -12.40 -0.82 -23.09
C LEU A 76 -10.94 -1.30 -23.09
N GLU A 77 -10.71 -2.61 -22.94
CA GLU A 77 -9.38 -3.23 -23.04
C GLU A 77 -8.77 -3.04 -24.43
N LEU A 78 -9.55 -3.25 -25.49
CA LEU A 78 -9.12 -2.97 -26.86
C LEU A 78 -8.81 -1.48 -27.04
N LEU A 79 -9.69 -0.57 -26.63
CA LEU A 79 -9.43 0.87 -26.72
C LEU A 79 -8.16 1.29 -25.98
N LEU A 80 -7.85 0.67 -24.84
CA LEU A 80 -6.61 0.91 -24.08
C LEU A 80 -5.37 0.39 -24.81
N SER A 81 -5.45 -0.74 -25.52
CA SER A 81 -4.33 -1.25 -26.33
C SER A 81 -4.05 -0.33 -27.53
N LEU A 82 -5.10 0.14 -28.21
CA LEU A 82 -4.99 1.11 -29.30
C LEU A 82 -4.46 2.46 -28.79
N TYR A 83 -4.91 2.89 -27.60
CA TYR A 83 -4.40 4.10 -26.96
C TYR A 83 -2.92 3.98 -26.62
N MET A 84 -2.46 2.83 -26.11
CA MET A 84 -1.04 2.59 -25.85
C MET A 84 -0.22 2.71 -27.13
N GLN A 85 -0.68 2.15 -28.25
CA GLN A 85 0.00 2.22 -29.54
C GLN A 85 0.09 3.67 -30.04
N HIS A 86 -1.02 4.41 -29.98
CA HIS A 86 -1.05 5.85 -30.29
C HIS A 86 -0.07 6.66 -29.44
N GLN A 87 0.06 6.36 -28.14
CA GLN A 87 1.04 7.02 -27.28
C GLN A 87 2.48 6.65 -27.64
N LYS A 88 2.78 5.39 -27.99
CA LYS A 88 4.10 4.97 -28.48
C LYS A 88 4.51 5.77 -29.72
N GLU A 89 3.59 5.93 -30.68
CA GLU A 89 3.83 6.71 -31.90
C GLU A 89 4.06 8.19 -31.62
N LYS A 90 3.28 8.79 -30.69
CA LYS A 90 3.49 10.17 -30.24
C LYS A 90 4.87 10.38 -29.62
N ILE A 91 5.35 9.43 -28.83
CA ILE A 91 6.70 9.50 -28.23
C ILE A 91 7.76 9.29 -29.31
N ALA A 92 7.60 8.33 -30.21
CA ALA A 92 8.53 8.08 -31.31
C ALA A 92 8.67 9.30 -32.25
N ALA A 93 7.59 10.04 -32.47
CA ALA A 93 7.60 11.28 -33.26
C ALA A 93 8.47 12.40 -32.66
N LEU A 94 8.87 12.31 -31.39
CA LEU A 94 9.79 13.25 -30.75
C LEU A 94 11.24 13.10 -31.25
N GLN A 95 11.56 11.99 -31.93
CA GLN A 95 12.89 11.72 -32.51
C GLN A 95 14.03 11.83 -31.48
N ASP A 96 13.77 11.44 -30.24
CA ASP A 96 14.77 11.34 -29.19
C ASP A 96 15.41 9.95 -29.21
N ASP A 97 16.68 9.86 -29.57
CA ASP A 97 17.41 8.59 -29.71
C ASP A 97 17.35 7.73 -28.45
N ARG A 98 17.38 8.35 -27.27
CA ARG A 98 17.34 7.62 -26.00
C ARG A 98 15.95 7.03 -25.77
N LEU A 99 14.89 7.79 -26.02
CA LEU A 99 13.52 7.28 -25.90
C LEU A 99 13.21 6.23 -26.95
N LEU A 100 13.69 6.40 -28.19
CA LEU A 100 13.51 5.40 -29.24
C LEU A 100 14.15 4.06 -28.87
N PHE A 101 15.34 4.09 -28.26
CA PHE A 101 15.97 2.89 -27.74
C PHE A 101 15.12 2.23 -26.64
N GLU A 102 14.66 2.98 -25.64
CA GLU A 102 13.84 2.42 -24.56
C GLU A 102 12.49 1.89 -25.07
N LEU A 103 11.83 2.62 -25.98
CA LEU A 103 10.58 2.23 -26.62
C LEU A 103 10.70 0.87 -27.32
N ALA A 104 11.82 0.63 -28.02
CA ALA A 104 12.07 -0.62 -28.73
C ALA A 104 12.19 -1.83 -27.78
N MET A 105 12.57 -1.60 -26.52
CA MET A 105 12.76 -2.64 -25.52
C MET A 105 11.54 -2.84 -24.59
N LEU A 106 10.49 -2.03 -24.73
CA LEU A 106 9.33 -2.09 -23.82
C LEU A 106 8.55 -3.41 -23.89
N GLU A 107 8.54 -4.07 -25.06
CA GLU A 107 7.85 -5.35 -25.23
C GLU A 107 8.53 -6.46 -24.45
N ASP A 108 9.87 -6.52 -24.49
CA ASP A 108 10.67 -7.47 -23.71
C ASP A 108 10.50 -7.30 -22.20
N LEU A 109 10.15 -6.07 -21.77
CA LEU A 109 9.90 -5.74 -20.37
C LEU A 109 8.44 -5.95 -19.94
N GLY A 110 7.56 -6.38 -20.85
CA GLY A 110 6.13 -6.54 -20.57
C GLY A 110 5.44 -5.23 -20.17
N CYS A 111 5.91 -4.10 -20.72
CA CYS A 111 5.34 -2.79 -20.43
C CYS A 111 3.84 -2.78 -20.73
N SER A 112 3.05 -2.35 -19.74
CA SER A 112 1.59 -2.43 -19.76
C SER A 112 0.90 -1.13 -20.13
N GLU A 113 1.57 0.01 -19.91
CA GLU A 113 0.99 1.34 -20.12
C GLU A 113 2.07 2.33 -20.58
N VAL A 114 1.73 3.17 -21.56
CA VAL A 114 2.63 4.18 -22.13
C VAL A 114 1.85 5.47 -22.32
N LEU A 115 2.39 6.60 -21.87
CA LEU A 115 1.70 7.90 -21.95
C LEU A 115 2.70 9.04 -22.18
N LEU A 116 2.43 9.90 -23.16
CA LEU A 116 3.07 11.20 -23.26
C LEU A 116 2.22 12.24 -22.51
N SER A 117 2.69 12.68 -21.35
CA SER A 117 1.99 13.65 -20.50
C SER A 117 2.68 15.01 -20.45
N ALA A 118 1.94 16.07 -20.18
CA ALA A 118 2.54 17.38 -19.87
C ALA A 118 2.90 17.43 -18.38
N ALA A 119 4.11 17.89 -18.07
CA ALA A 119 4.57 18.13 -16.72
C ALA A 119 4.16 19.52 -16.21
N ALA A 120 4.22 19.71 -14.89
CA ALA A 120 3.81 20.96 -14.23
C ALA A 120 4.67 22.18 -14.62
N ASP A 121 5.90 21.95 -15.05
CA ASP A 121 6.83 22.98 -15.53
C ASP A 121 6.64 23.31 -17.02
N GLY A 122 5.66 22.70 -17.69
CA GLY A 122 5.41 22.85 -19.11
C GLY A 122 6.29 21.97 -20.01
N SER A 123 7.21 21.17 -19.45
CA SER A 123 7.92 20.13 -20.20
C SER A 123 6.99 18.95 -20.52
N GLN A 124 7.39 18.08 -21.44
CA GLN A 124 6.68 16.82 -21.68
C GLN A 124 7.36 15.69 -20.92
N GLN A 125 6.61 14.66 -20.57
CA GLN A 125 7.12 13.46 -19.93
C GLN A 125 6.62 12.22 -20.67
N ALA A 126 7.56 11.38 -21.09
CA ALA A 126 7.27 10.03 -21.56
C ALA A 126 7.20 9.09 -20.35
N CYS A 127 6.00 8.60 -20.05
CA CYS A 127 5.70 7.78 -18.88
C CYS A 127 5.46 6.32 -19.26
N PHE A 128 6.05 5.39 -18.53
CA PHE A 128 5.93 3.94 -18.73
C PHE A 128 5.53 3.22 -17.43
N SER A 129 4.63 2.24 -17.51
CA SER A 129 4.29 1.31 -16.40
C SER A 129 4.78 -0.08 -16.72
N ILE A 130 5.80 -0.54 -15.99
CA ILE A 130 6.47 -1.82 -16.20
C ILE A 130 6.22 -2.74 -15.00
N PRO A 131 5.64 -3.93 -15.17
CA PRO A 131 5.52 -4.89 -14.07
C PRO A 131 6.91 -5.37 -13.64
N VAL A 132 7.14 -5.42 -12.33
CA VAL A 132 8.39 -5.93 -11.76
C VAL A 132 8.13 -7.34 -11.25
N GLU A 133 8.88 -8.30 -11.77
CA GLU A 133 8.80 -9.69 -11.33
C GLU A 133 9.18 -9.81 -9.86
N ALA A 134 8.32 -10.46 -9.08
CA ALA A 134 8.49 -10.65 -7.65
C ALA A 134 8.09 -12.08 -7.24
N ASP A 135 8.97 -12.76 -6.51
CA ASP A 135 8.65 -14.01 -5.84
C ASP A 135 7.81 -13.70 -4.59
N LEU A 136 6.53 -14.06 -4.66
CA LEU A 136 5.58 -13.86 -3.58
C LEU A 136 5.56 -15.01 -2.57
N ALA A 137 6.34 -16.09 -2.77
CA ALA A 137 6.37 -17.21 -1.83
C ALA A 137 6.75 -16.79 -0.39
N PRO A 138 7.74 -15.91 -0.15
CA PRO A 138 8.05 -15.40 1.20
C PRO A 138 6.91 -14.57 1.81
N ALA A 139 6.09 -13.94 0.98
CA ALA A 139 4.97 -13.09 1.39
C ALA A 139 3.65 -13.86 1.56
N GLN A 140 3.55 -15.10 1.08
CA GLN A 140 2.29 -15.85 1.06
C GLN A 140 1.64 -15.95 2.44
N ARG A 141 2.42 -16.25 3.48
CA ARG A 141 1.92 -16.28 4.86
C ARG A 141 1.40 -14.93 5.35
N LEU A 142 2.04 -13.84 4.96
CA LEU A 142 1.62 -12.48 5.32
C LEU A 142 0.29 -12.14 4.63
N ILE A 143 0.17 -12.49 3.34
CA ILE A 143 -1.05 -12.33 2.56
C ILE A 143 -2.21 -13.10 3.22
N ASP A 144 -1.98 -14.35 3.63
CA ASP A 144 -3.00 -15.17 4.29
C ASP A 144 -3.47 -14.52 5.61
N CYS A 145 -2.54 -13.99 6.43
CA CYS A 145 -2.86 -13.28 7.67
C CYS A 145 -3.75 -12.05 7.42
N LEU A 146 -3.46 -11.26 6.38
CA LEU A 146 -4.24 -10.06 6.05
C LEU A 146 -5.63 -10.41 5.49
N GLN A 147 -5.72 -11.42 4.63
CA GLN A 147 -6.99 -11.89 4.07
C GLN A 147 -7.95 -12.39 5.15
N GLN A 148 -7.42 -13.07 6.17
CA GLN A 148 -8.20 -13.50 7.34
C GLN A 148 -8.76 -12.31 8.13
N GLN A 149 -8.05 -11.18 8.20
CA GLN A 149 -8.52 -10.00 8.91
C GLN A 149 -9.58 -9.20 8.14
N GLN A 150 -9.42 -9.04 6.82
CA GLN A 150 -10.25 -8.11 6.03
C GLN A 150 -11.55 -8.73 5.49
N GLN A 151 -11.76 -10.05 5.60
CA GLN A 151 -12.94 -10.76 5.08
C GLN A 151 -13.28 -10.44 3.60
N GLN A 152 -12.32 -9.97 2.82
CA GLN A 152 -12.47 -9.65 1.40
C GLN A 152 -11.30 -10.22 0.60
N GLN A 153 -11.60 -10.79 -0.56
CA GLN A 153 -10.60 -11.19 -1.53
C GLN A 153 -10.06 -9.92 -2.20
N GLN A 154 -8.86 -9.49 -1.80
CA GLN A 154 -8.14 -8.45 -2.54
C GLN A 154 -7.57 -9.03 -3.83
N GLU A 155 -7.79 -8.32 -4.93
CA GLU A 155 -7.10 -8.59 -6.19
C GLU A 155 -5.59 -8.43 -6.00
N ARG A 156 -4.83 -9.44 -6.43
CA ARG A 156 -3.36 -9.40 -6.38
C ARG A 156 -2.84 -8.45 -7.44
N GLN A 157 -2.72 -7.18 -7.09
CA GLN A 157 -1.98 -6.23 -7.92
C GLN A 157 -0.49 -6.63 -7.96
N PRO A 158 0.19 -6.55 -9.10
CA PRO A 158 1.64 -6.75 -9.16
C PRO A 158 2.38 -5.51 -8.63
N PHE A 159 3.69 -5.67 -8.40
CA PHE A 159 4.57 -4.51 -8.25
C PHE A 159 4.73 -3.83 -9.62
N MET A 160 4.55 -2.51 -9.67
CA MET A 160 4.65 -1.74 -10.92
C MET A 160 5.71 -0.66 -10.78
N LEU A 161 6.72 -0.67 -11.67
CA LEU A 161 7.67 0.41 -11.82
C LEU A 161 7.09 1.45 -12.78
N HIS A 162 6.87 2.66 -12.28
CA HIS A 162 6.57 3.83 -13.09
C HIS A 162 7.86 4.60 -13.38
N VAL A 163 8.07 4.86 -14.67
CA VAL A 163 9.24 5.58 -15.18
C VAL A 163 8.74 6.80 -15.92
N ALA A 164 9.29 7.98 -15.66
CA ALA A 164 8.98 9.20 -16.41
C ALA A 164 10.26 9.90 -16.89
N PHE A 165 10.49 9.87 -18.20
CA PHE A 165 11.57 10.61 -18.85
C PHE A 165 11.08 12.01 -19.20
N ARG A 166 11.85 13.05 -18.84
CA ARG A 166 11.55 14.42 -19.28
C ARG A 166 12.00 14.61 -20.73
N VAL A 167 11.14 15.28 -21.50
CA VAL A 167 11.31 15.50 -22.94
C VAL A 167 10.98 16.96 -23.25
N GLY A 168 11.83 17.63 -24.02
CA GLY A 168 11.63 19.03 -24.40
C GLY A 168 12.92 19.76 -24.78
N ARG A 169 12.79 20.94 -25.38
CA ARG A 169 13.94 21.77 -25.77
C ARG A 169 14.72 22.20 -24.53
N GLY A 170 16.01 21.84 -24.47
CA GLY A 170 16.91 22.21 -23.36
C GLY A 170 16.99 21.17 -22.24
N VAL A 171 16.24 20.07 -22.31
CA VAL A 171 16.43 18.91 -21.43
C VAL A 171 17.54 18.04 -22.01
N SER A 172 18.49 17.61 -21.18
CA SER A 172 19.51 16.66 -21.63
C SER A 172 18.85 15.32 -21.91
N SER A 173 19.10 14.73 -23.08
CA SER A 173 18.68 13.36 -23.44
C SER A 173 19.16 12.29 -22.44
N HIS A 174 20.14 12.64 -21.61
CA HIS A 174 20.71 11.79 -20.55
C HIS A 174 20.21 12.15 -19.13
N ALA A 175 19.16 12.97 -19.01
CA ALA A 175 18.58 13.26 -17.70
C ALA A 175 18.05 11.97 -17.08
N ALA A 176 18.29 11.78 -15.77
CA ALA A 176 17.75 10.64 -15.06
C ALA A 176 16.20 10.71 -15.06
N PRO A 177 15.50 9.60 -15.35
CA PRO A 177 14.05 9.54 -15.26
C PRO A 177 13.60 9.61 -13.80
N GLU A 178 12.37 10.07 -13.60
CA GLU A 178 11.69 9.92 -12.32
C GLU A 178 11.21 8.48 -12.18
N LEU A 179 11.62 7.81 -11.10
CA LEU A 179 11.32 6.40 -10.83
C LEU A 179 10.44 6.29 -9.58
N GLN A 180 9.35 5.53 -9.70
CA GLN A 180 8.45 5.25 -8.58
C GLN A 180 7.99 3.79 -8.64
N LEU A 181 8.09 3.08 -7.52
CA LEU A 181 7.53 1.74 -7.39
C LEU A 181 6.17 1.81 -6.71
N GLN A 182 5.13 1.33 -7.39
CA GLN A 182 3.82 1.05 -6.81
C GLN A 182 3.84 -0.35 -6.20
N TYR A 183 3.32 -0.45 -4.99
CA TYR A 183 3.28 -1.66 -4.19
C TYR A 183 1.89 -2.30 -4.27
N PRO A 184 1.80 -3.63 -4.21
CA PRO A 184 0.55 -4.27 -3.85
C PRO A 184 0.13 -3.88 -2.43
N HIS A 185 -1.17 -3.94 -2.18
CA HIS A 185 -1.76 -3.49 -0.92
C HIS A 185 -1.13 -4.15 0.32
N PHE A 186 -0.87 -5.46 0.28
CA PHE A 186 -0.25 -6.17 1.40
C PHE A 186 1.14 -5.59 1.74
N ALA A 187 1.91 -5.22 0.71
CA ALA A 187 3.26 -4.71 0.87
C ALA A 187 3.24 -3.26 1.34
N GLU A 188 2.38 -2.42 0.74
CA GLU A 188 2.21 -1.02 1.13
C GLU A 188 1.80 -0.88 2.60
N GLN A 189 0.94 -1.78 3.08
CA GLN A 189 0.47 -1.79 4.45
C GLN A 189 1.49 -2.33 5.44
N GLN A 190 2.23 -3.39 5.11
CA GLN A 190 2.98 -4.17 6.11
C GLN A 190 4.50 -4.04 6.01
N LEU A 191 5.04 -3.68 4.85
CA LEU A 191 6.47 -3.70 4.59
C LEU A 191 7.07 -2.28 4.61
N PRO A 192 8.34 -2.14 5.02
CA PRO A 192 9.05 -0.87 4.86
C PRO A 192 9.23 -0.52 3.37
N PRO A 193 9.32 0.77 3.03
CA PRO A 193 9.54 1.19 1.65
C PRO A 193 10.89 0.70 1.14
N LEU A 194 10.90 0.09 -0.06
CA LEU A 194 12.12 -0.29 -0.77
C LEU A 194 12.81 0.96 -1.31
N SER A 195 14.10 1.10 -1.03
CA SER A 195 14.95 2.10 -1.68
C SER A 195 15.30 1.64 -3.11
N LEU A 196 14.91 2.45 -4.10
CA LEU A 196 15.20 2.15 -5.50
C LEU A 196 16.71 2.21 -5.80
N PRO A 197 17.24 1.35 -6.69
CA PRO A 197 18.59 1.50 -7.22
C PRO A 197 18.79 2.89 -7.85
N SER A 198 19.97 3.47 -7.69
CA SER A 198 20.33 4.73 -8.35
C SER A 198 20.34 4.55 -9.86
N TRP A 199 19.83 5.53 -10.59
CA TRP A 199 19.89 5.55 -12.04
C TRP A 199 21.25 6.07 -12.53
N ASP A 200 21.90 5.34 -13.43
CA ASP A 200 23.06 5.82 -14.17
C ASP A 200 22.61 6.17 -15.62
N PRO A 201 22.99 7.34 -16.17
CA PRO A 201 22.65 7.75 -17.52
C PRO A 201 23.00 6.75 -18.64
N GLN A 202 23.95 5.85 -18.41
CA GLN A 202 24.31 4.80 -19.37
C GLN A 202 23.42 3.55 -19.27
N THR A 203 22.81 3.31 -18.12
CA THR A 203 21.95 2.13 -17.89
C THR A 203 20.67 2.25 -18.70
N SER A 204 20.16 1.14 -19.23
CA SER A 204 18.86 1.08 -19.89
C SER A 204 17.77 0.51 -18.97
N LEU A 205 16.49 0.62 -19.34
CA LEU A 205 15.42 -0.04 -18.57
C LEU A 205 15.55 -1.55 -18.56
N VAL A 206 16.00 -2.13 -19.68
CA VAL A 206 16.20 -3.59 -19.80
C VAL A 206 17.29 -4.10 -18.86
N GLU A 207 18.27 -3.26 -18.54
CA GLU A 207 19.25 -3.56 -17.49
C GLU A 207 18.71 -3.22 -16.10
N TYR A 208 18.02 -2.09 -15.92
CA TYR A 208 17.58 -1.62 -14.60
C TYR A 208 16.52 -2.53 -13.95
N VAL A 209 15.52 -2.97 -14.72
CA VAL A 209 14.36 -3.72 -14.20
C VAL A 209 14.76 -5.05 -13.54
N PRO A 210 15.63 -5.90 -14.14
CA PRO A 210 16.13 -7.10 -13.48
C PRO A 210 16.86 -6.84 -12.15
N HIS A 211 17.69 -5.79 -12.08
CA HIS A 211 18.38 -5.43 -10.84
C HIS A 211 17.40 -4.96 -9.75
N LEU A 212 16.35 -4.24 -10.14
CA LEU A 212 15.26 -3.89 -9.24
C LEU A 212 14.51 -5.12 -8.74
N ALA A 213 14.22 -6.08 -9.62
CA ALA A 213 13.55 -7.33 -9.27
C ALA A 213 14.36 -8.16 -8.25
N GLU A 214 15.68 -8.31 -8.44
CA GLU A 214 16.55 -8.99 -7.47
C GLU A 214 16.51 -8.32 -6.10
N ARG A 215 16.60 -6.98 -6.08
CA ARG A 215 16.55 -6.20 -4.83
C ARG A 215 15.19 -6.29 -4.15
N LEU A 216 14.10 -6.28 -4.92
CA LEU A 216 12.74 -6.47 -4.43
C LEU A 216 12.57 -7.86 -3.80
N ASN A 217 13.03 -8.91 -4.46
CA ASN A 217 12.96 -10.28 -3.94
C ASN A 217 13.72 -10.43 -2.63
N LYS A 218 14.93 -9.87 -2.53
CA LYS A 218 15.68 -9.82 -1.28
C LYS A 218 14.93 -9.06 -0.18
N HIS A 219 14.33 -7.92 -0.52
CA HIS A 219 13.53 -7.13 0.42
C HIS A 219 12.32 -7.88 0.97
N LEU A 220 11.63 -8.64 0.12
CA LEU A 220 10.53 -9.52 0.54
C LEU A 220 11.03 -10.62 1.49
N GLN A 221 12.15 -11.27 1.16
CA GLN A 221 12.76 -12.30 2.01
C GLN A 221 13.16 -11.76 3.39
N ASP A 222 13.74 -10.57 3.44
CA ASP A 222 14.23 -9.96 4.69
C ASP A 222 13.09 -9.38 5.54
N SER A 223 12.06 -8.79 4.91
CA SER A 223 11.03 -8.02 5.60
C SER A 223 9.78 -8.81 5.99
N CYS A 224 9.37 -9.80 5.18
CA CYS A 224 8.15 -10.57 5.43
C CYS A 224 8.18 -11.36 6.76
N PRO A 225 9.28 -12.01 7.17
CA PRO A 225 9.31 -12.75 8.45
C PRO A 225 8.99 -11.86 9.66
N ALA A 226 9.55 -10.64 9.71
CA ALA A 226 9.28 -9.69 10.77
C ALA A 226 7.82 -9.23 10.78
N ALA A 227 7.23 -9.00 9.60
CA ALA A 227 5.81 -8.65 9.46
C ALA A 227 4.91 -9.79 9.95
N VAL A 228 5.17 -11.03 9.52
CA VAL A 228 4.42 -12.23 9.95
C VAL A 228 4.53 -12.44 11.46
N LEU A 229 5.71 -12.21 12.03
CA LEU A 229 5.93 -12.37 13.47
C LEU A 229 5.06 -11.44 14.32
N ARG A 230 4.65 -10.26 13.81
CA ARG A 230 3.69 -9.37 14.50
C ARG A 230 2.32 -10.05 14.65
N PHE A 231 1.83 -10.70 13.59
CA PHE A 231 0.58 -11.46 13.62
C PHE A 231 0.69 -12.67 14.54
N ASP A 232 1.79 -13.42 14.43
CA ASP A 232 2.02 -14.60 15.26
C ASP A 232 2.11 -14.21 16.75
N LEU A 233 2.75 -13.09 17.08
CA LEU A 233 2.82 -12.58 18.46
C LEU A 233 1.44 -12.21 19.00
N VAL A 234 0.61 -11.48 18.26
CA VAL A 234 -0.74 -11.14 18.72
C VAL A 234 -1.59 -12.40 18.92
N LYS A 235 -1.46 -13.38 18.04
CA LYS A 235 -2.13 -14.67 18.19
C LYS A 235 -1.64 -15.43 19.44
N ALA A 236 -0.34 -15.43 19.69
CA ALA A 236 0.24 -16.07 20.88
C ALA A 236 -0.17 -15.35 22.17
N LEU A 237 -0.19 -14.02 22.17
CA LEU A 237 -0.69 -13.19 23.28
C LEU A 237 -2.16 -13.49 23.57
N ALA A 238 -2.99 -13.66 22.53
CA ALA A 238 -4.38 -14.06 22.72
C ALA A 238 -4.53 -15.43 23.40
N GLY A 239 -3.57 -16.34 23.20
CA GLY A 239 -3.52 -17.63 23.88
C GLY A 239 -3.24 -17.54 25.39
N VAL A 240 -2.57 -16.49 25.87
CA VAL A 240 -2.20 -16.32 27.29
C VAL A 240 -3.01 -15.26 28.02
N PHE A 241 -3.47 -14.22 27.32
CA PHE A 241 -4.25 -13.10 27.87
C PHE A 241 -5.75 -13.16 27.51
N GLY A 242 -6.16 -14.10 26.65
CA GLY A 242 -7.53 -14.18 26.15
C GLY A 242 -7.76 -13.31 24.91
N HIS A 243 -9.02 -13.19 24.48
CA HIS A 243 -9.35 -12.45 23.26
C HIS A 243 -8.98 -10.97 23.38
N PRO A 244 -8.27 -10.40 22.39
CA PRO A 244 -8.01 -8.97 22.37
C PRO A 244 -9.30 -8.19 22.17
N LEU A 245 -9.43 -7.06 22.86
CA LEU A 245 -10.52 -6.11 22.67
C LEU A 245 -10.39 -5.38 21.33
N GLU A 246 -9.15 -4.99 20.99
CA GLU A 246 -8.82 -4.28 19.76
C GLU A 246 -7.49 -4.81 19.22
N VAL A 247 -7.39 -4.90 17.89
CA VAL A 247 -6.15 -5.24 17.18
C VAL A 247 -6.02 -4.31 15.99
N ASN A 248 -4.88 -3.65 15.89
CA ASN A 248 -4.51 -2.81 14.75
C ASN A 248 -3.21 -3.35 14.17
N MET A 249 -3.24 -3.85 12.93
CA MET A 249 -2.05 -4.36 12.25
C MET A 249 -1.61 -3.38 11.16
N GLN A 250 -0.77 -2.42 11.53
CA GLN A 250 -0.14 -1.49 10.59
C GLN A 250 1.36 -1.78 10.51
N GLY A 251 1.87 -1.89 9.29
CA GLY A 251 3.30 -2.03 9.04
C GLY A 251 4.06 -0.73 9.22
N SER A 252 5.37 -0.83 9.01
CA SER A 252 6.34 0.27 9.15
C SER A 252 6.27 1.33 8.04
N SER A 253 5.15 1.44 7.33
CA SER A 253 5.00 2.36 6.21
C SER A 253 4.99 3.81 6.71
N ALA A 254 5.93 4.61 6.23
CA ALA A 254 5.97 6.04 6.49
C ALA A 254 4.76 6.70 5.78
N VAL A 255 3.73 7.02 6.56
CA VAL A 255 2.48 7.64 6.08
C VAL A 255 2.79 8.88 5.21
N LYS A 256 2.46 8.81 3.91
CA LYS A 256 2.10 10.01 3.13
C LYS A 256 0.70 10.42 3.59
N GLY A 257 0.59 11.64 4.10
CA GLY A 257 -0.57 12.16 4.82
C GLY A 257 -1.91 11.89 4.12
N SER A 258 -2.76 11.14 4.80
CA SER A 258 -4.21 11.21 4.63
C SER A 258 -4.80 11.37 6.02
N ALA A 259 -5.34 12.56 6.28
CA ALA A 259 -6.01 12.90 7.52
C ALA A 259 -7.38 12.20 7.56
N ALA A 260 -7.40 10.96 8.02
CA ALA A 260 -8.59 10.36 8.61
C ALA A 260 -8.46 10.49 10.13
N ALA A 261 -9.43 11.16 10.75
CA ALA A 261 -9.49 11.43 12.17
C ALA A 261 -9.56 10.14 12.99
N GLY A 262 -8.41 9.53 13.27
CA GLY A 262 -8.23 8.54 14.32
C GLY A 262 -7.82 9.27 15.60
N SER A 263 -8.65 9.18 16.62
CA SER A 263 -8.41 9.75 17.95
C SER A 263 -7.08 9.28 18.53
N SER A 264 -6.09 10.16 18.54
CA SER A 264 -4.83 9.97 19.27
C SER A 264 -5.07 10.22 20.77
N SER A 265 -4.96 9.17 21.57
CA SER A 265 -4.90 9.32 23.03
C SER A 265 -3.49 9.78 23.41
N SER A 266 -3.33 11.10 23.52
CA SER A 266 -2.13 11.71 24.10
C SER A 266 -2.23 11.65 25.63
N PHE A 267 -1.49 10.75 26.26
CA PHE A 267 -1.30 10.75 27.71
C PHE A 267 -0.21 11.75 28.10
N ALA A 268 -0.61 12.98 28.38
CA ALA A 268 0.25 13.99 28.99
C ALA A 268 0.23 13.83 30.52
N GLY A 269 1.19 13.09 31.07
CA GLY A 269 1.48 13.09 32.50
C GLY A 269 2.57 14.11 32.80
N THR A 270 2.21 15.28 33.33
CA THR A 270 3.16 16.21 33.94
C THR A 270 3.37 15.80 35.40
N SER A 271 4.39 14.99 35.66
CA SER A 271 4.99 14.91 37.00
C SER A 271 6.51 14.80 36.88
N SER A 272 7.17 15.71 37.57
CA SER A 272 8.60 15.97 37.49
C SER A 272 9.38 14.96 38.33
N SER A 273 9.60 13.75 37.79
CA SER A 273 10.80 12.91 38.01
C SER A 273 10.57 11.51 37.45
N MET A 274 11.52 11.00 36.67
CA MET A 274 11.58 9.66 36.04
C MET A 274 10.65 9.41 34.84
N GLY A 275 11.28 9.14 33.68
CA GLY A 275 10.64 8.49 32.53
C GLY A 275 10.03 9.45 31.50
N ARG A 276 10.73 9.62 30.37
CA ARG A 276 10.22 10.32 29.17
C ARG A 276 8.91 9.66 28.74
N ALA A 277 7.80 10.40 28.72
CA ALA A 277 6.50 9.92 28.24
C ALA A 277 6.66 9.38 26.80
N LYS A 278 6.46 8.08 26.61
CA LYS A 278 6.45 7.45 25.29
C LYS A 278 5.03 7.59 24.72
N THR A 279 4.86 8.47 23.76
CA THR A 279 3.61 8.63 23.00
C THR A 279 3.46 7.48 22.01
N PHE A 280 2.29 6.84 21.97
CA PHE A 280 1.95 5.84 20.95
C PHE A 280 2.07 6.45 19.55
N SER A 281 2.71 5.73 18.63
CA SER A 281 2.82 6.16 17.24
C SER A 281 1.64 5.64 16.44
N SER A 282 1.11 6.45 15.52
CA SER A 282 0.02 6.03 14.63
C SER A 282 0.43 5.00 13.58
N SER A 283 1.70 4.58 13.53
CA SER A 283 2.29 3.70 12.50
C SER A 283 2.83 2.38 13.07
N SER A 284 2.28 1.93 14.19
CA SER A 284 2.73 0.71 14.88
C SER A 284 1.59 -0.28 15.03
N SER A 285 1.89 -1.57 14.85
CA SER A 285 0.93 -2.64 15.17
C SER A 285 0.66 -2.63 16.66
N SER A 286 -0.60 -2.73 17.07
CA SER A 286 -1.00 -2.73 18.47
C SER A 286 -2.14 -3.70 18.76
N ALA A 287 -2.21 -4.14 20.01
CA ALA A 287 -3.30 -4.95 20.53
C ALA A 287 -3.63 -4.55 21.97
N VAL A 288 -4.92 -4.60 22.32
CA VAL A 288 -5.42 -4.28 23.65
C VAL A 288 -6.07 -5.51 24.26
N PHE A 289 -5.68 -5.86 25.48
CA PHE A 289 -6.21 -7.01 26.21
C PHE A 289 -6.84 -6.56 27.52
N GLN A 290 -7.95 -7.21 27.90
CA GLN A 290 -8.53 -7.03 29.23
C GLN A 290 -7.95 -8.08 30.18
N LEU A 291 -7.42 -7.61 31.30
CA LEU A 291 -6.87 -8.45 32.36
C LEU A 291 -7.70 -8.28 33.64
N GLN A 292 -7.69 -9.31 34.48
CA GLN A 292 -8.26 -9.25 35.82
C GLN A 292 -7.20 -9.68 36.83
N PHE A 293 -6.79 -8.75 37.69
CA PHE A 293 -5.82 -9.00 38.74
C PHE A 293 -6.44 -8.63 40.10
N ASP A 294 -6.54 -9.59 41.02
CA ASP A 294 -7.16 -9.40 42.34
C ASP A 294 -8.51 -8.66 42.32
N GLN A 295 -9.41 -9.09 41.41
CA GLN A 295 -10.73 -8.47 41.17
C GLN A 295 -10.70 -7.02 40.63
N GLN A 296 -9.53 -6.48 40.27
CA GLN A 296 -9.38 -5.21 39.58
C GLN A 296 -9.27 -5.43 38.07
N PRO A 297 -10.16 -4.82 37.26
CA PRO A 297 -10.04 -4.85 35.80
C PRO A 297 -8.94 -3.89 35.33
N LEU A 298 -8.03 -4.41 34.51
CA LEU A 298 -6.92 -3.69 33.89
C LEU A 298 -6.99 -3.82 32.37
N LEU A 299 -6.48 -2.83 31.65
CA LEU A 299 -6.19 -2.92 30.23
C LEU A 299 -4.67 -3.04 30.04
N LEU A 300 -4.26 -3.99 29.20
CA LEU A 300 -2.90 -4.13 28.72
C LEU A 300 -2.84 -3.69 27.26
N PHE A 301 -2.13 -2.61 27.01
CA PHE A 301 -1.79 -2.15 25.67
C PHE A 301 -0.44 -2.72 25.28
N VAL A 302 -0.37 -3.33 24.11
CA VAL A 302 0.85 -3.86 23.50
C VAL A 302 1.05 -3.13 22.18
N GLU A 303 2.13 -2.36 22.05
CA GLU A 303 2.50 -1.68 20.80
C GLU A 303 3.83 -2.23 20.29
N MET A 304 3.85 -2.72 19.06
CA MET A 304 5.03 -3.23 18.38
C MET A 304 5.63 -2.11 17.50
N PRO A 305 6.86 -1.66 17.77
CA PRO A 305 7.45 -0.57 17.02
C PRO A 305 7.77 -0.97 15.56
N PRO A 306 8.04 0.00 14.67
CA PRO A 306 8.46 -0.28 13.29
C PRO A 306 9.74 -1.14 13.21
N SER A 307 10.61 -1.02 14.21
CA SER A 307 11.87 -1.79 14.39
C SER A 307 11.65 -3.21 14.93
N PHE A 308 10.42 -3.61 15.27
CA PHE A 308 10.12 -4.97 15.72
C PHE A 308 10.54 -6.02 14.66
N PRO A 309 11.17 -7.14 15.05
CA PRO A 309 11.40 -7.61 16.43
C PRO A 309 12.71 -7.17 17.08
N ALA A 310 13.54 -6.37 16.38
CA ALA A 310 14.85 -5.94 16.90
C ALA A 310 14.71 -5.13 18.21
N GLU A 311 13.64 -4.34 18.32
CA GLU A 311 13.22 -3.67 19.55
C GLU A 311 12.02 -4.39 20.19
N ALA A 312 11.98 -4.40 21.52
CA ALA A 312 10.87 -4.96 22.29
C ALA A 312 9.58 -4.16 22.09
N PRO A 313 8.40 -4.81 22.18
CA PRO A 313 7.14 -4.09 22.21
C PRO A 313 7.05 -3.20 23.47
N LEU A 314 6.32 -2.09 23.34
CA LEU A 314 5.95 -1.25 24.46
C LEU A 314 4.71 -1.86 25.13
N LEU A 315 4.76 -1.99 26.45
CA LEU A 315 3.63 -2.43 27.25
C LEU A 315 3.15 -1.30 28.15
N LEU A 316 1.85 -1.08 28.19
CA LEU A 316 1.23 -0.14 29.13
C LEU A 316 0.06 -0.81 29.84
N LEU A 317 0.05 -0.73 31.16
CA LEU A 317 -1.06 -1.16 32.00
C LEU A 317 -1.88 0.05 32.40
N GLN A 318 -3.20 -0.03 32.22
CA GLN A 318 -4.13 1.00 32.64
C GLN A 318 -5.20 0.41 33.56
N SER A 319 -5.44 1.06 34.71
CA SER A 319 -6.54 0.74 35.60
C SER A 319 -7.84 1.30 35.05
N MET A 320 -8.88 0.47 34.97
CA MET A 320 -10.22 0.93 34.55
C MET A 320 -11.00 1.61 35.69
N ARG A 321 -10.51 1.53 36.94
CA ARG A 321 -11.19 2.12 38.11
C ARG A 321 -10.67 3.50 38.49
N ARG A 322 -9.54 3.93 37.92
CA ARG A 322 -8.91 5.23 38.21
C ARG A 322 -8.95 6.09 36.96
N MET A 323 -9.22 7.38 37.14
CA MET A 323 -9.17 8.39 36.09
C MET A 323 -7.99 9.32 36.35
N GLY A 324 -7.34 9.80 35.29
CA GLY A 324 -6.18 10.71 35.38
C GLY A 324 -4.84 10.05 35.00
N PRO A 325 -3.74 10.83 34.97
CA PRO A 325 -2.44 10.37 34.46
C PRO A 325 -1.85 9.20 35.27
N ASP A 326 -2.18 9.10 36.57
CA ASP A 326 -1.72 8.02 37.44
C ASP A 326 -2.49 6.71 37.26
N SER A 327 -3.47 6.67 36.35
CA SER A 327 -4.22 5.44 36.04
C SER A 327 -3.45 4.50 35.11
N CYS A 328 -2.35 4.95 34.50
CA CYS A 328 -1.54 4.18 33.57
C CYS A 328 -0.07 4.11 33.97
N ALA A 329 0.57 2.97 33.70
CA ALA A 329 2.01 2.80 33.88
C ALA A 329 2.61 2.05 32.69
N ALA A 330 3.66 2.62 32.11
CA ALA A 330 4.46 1.93 31.09
C ALA A 330 5.40 0.92 31.76
N LEU A 331 5.45 -0.30 31.23
CA LEU A 331 6.37 -1.32 31.73
C LEU A 331 7.74 -1.15 31.07
N SER A 332 8.77 -0.93 31.88
CA SER A 332 10.16 -0.82 31.45
C SER A 332 10.94 -2.11 31.71
N ASN A 333 12.09 -2.29 31.04
CA ASN A 333 13.00 -3.43 31.24
C ASN A 333 12.35 -4.79 30.96
N ILE A 334 11.51 -4.84 29.93
CA ILE A 334 10.87 -6.08 29.47
C ILE A 334 11.97 -7.07 29.05
N PRO A 335 11.97 -8.30 29.56
CA PRO A 335 12.90 -9.33 29.10
C PRO A 335 12.59 -9.63 27.63
N TRP A 336 13.55 -9.37 26.74
CA TRP A 336 13.34 -9.45 25.30
C TRP A 336 14.52 -10.08 24.57
N SER A 337 14.20 -10.89 23.56
CA SER A 337 15.16 -11.33 22.56
C SER A 337 14.47 -11.37 21.19
N PRO A 338 15.07 -10.76 20.14
CA PRO A 338 14.53 -10.80 18.78
C PRO A 338 14.56 -12.20 18.17
N ARG A 339 15.24 -13.15 18.81
CA ARG A 339 15.42 -14.53 18.33
C ARG A 339 14.35 -15.49 18.83
N TRP A 340 13.50 -15.06 19.76
CA TRP A 340 12.42 -15.90 20.27
C TRP A 340 11.33 -16.05 19.23
N ASP A 341 10.66 -17.20 19.23
CA ASP A 341 9.41 -17.34 18.50
C ASP A 341 8.27 -16.60 19.23
N ALA A 342 7.14 -16.45 18.55
CA ALA A 342 5.98 -15.75 19.08
C ALA A 342 5.44 -16.34 20.39
N ALA A 343 5.50 -17.67 20.55
CA ALA A 343 4.97 -18.35 21.73
C ALA A 343 5.84 -18.08 22.97
N GLU A 344 7.16 -18.17 22.81
CA GLU A 344 8.12 -17.84 23.85
C GLU A 344 8.06 -16.35 24.21
N MET A 345 7.97 -15.46 23.21
CA MET A 345 7.74 -14.03 23.43
C MET A 345 6.48 -13.80 24.29
N ALA A 346 5.34 -14.38 23.90
CA ALA A 346 4.09 -14.23 24.65
C ALA A 346 4.18 -14.79 26.07
N ALA A 347 4.81 -15.95 26.28
CA ALA A 347 4.99 -16.55 27.59
C ALA A 347 5.87 -15.67 28.52
N ARG A 348 6.94 -15.08 27.98
CA ARG A 348 7.83 -14.16 28.73
C ARG A 348 7.11 -12.86 29.09
N LEU A 349 6.37 -12.27 28.14
CA LEU A 349 5.56 -11.08 28.40
C LEU A 349 4.48 -11.37 29.45
N PHE A 350 3.81 -12.51 29.38
CA PHE A 350 2.82 -12.94 30.37
C PHE A 350 3.42 -13.05 31.78
N ASN A 351 4.54 -13.78 31.92
CA ASN A 351 5.21 -13.93 33.21
C ASN A 351 5.69 -12.59 33.77
N PHE A 352 6.22 -11.73 32.90
CA PHE A 352 6.67 -10.39 33.29
C PHE A 352 5.51 -9.51 33.77
N VAL A 353 4.40 -9.44 33.02
CA VAL A 353 3.19 -8.69 33.42
C VAL A 353 2.64 -9.23 34.74
N LYS A 354 2.58 -10.55 34.92
CA LYS A 354 2.12 -11.19 36.17
C LYS A 354 2.97 -10.80 37.39
N GLN A 355 4.28 -10.65 37.21
CA GLN A 355 5.20 -10.23 38.28
C GLN A 355 5.11 -8.74 38.60
N GLN A 356 4.95 -7.88 37.59
CA GLN A 356 4.95 -6.43 37.73
C GLN A 356 3.59 -5.84 38.14
N ALA A 357 2.48 -6.44 37.69
CA ALA A 357 1.13 -5.93 37.93
C ALA A 357 0.79 -5.64 39.41
N PRO A 358 1.11 -6.51 40.39
CA PRO A 358 0.79 -6.20 41.79
C PRO A 358 1.58 -5.01 42.35
N GLY A 359 2.82 -4.78 41.92
CA GLY A 359 3.61 -3.62 42.35
C GLY A 359 3.01 -2.33 41.80
N ILE A 360 2.69 -2.33 40.51
CA ILE A 360 2.11 -1.19 39.81
C ILE A 360 0.72 -0.84 40.35
N LEU A 361 -0.11 -1.85 40.65
CA LEU A 361 -1.41 -1.62 41.29
C LEU A 361 -1.26 -0.95 42.66
N LYS A 362 -0.27 -1.35 43.47
CA LYS A 362 0.01 -0.69 44.76
C LYS A 362 0.51 0.74 44.59
N ASP A 363 1.35 1.00 43.60
CA ASP A 363 1.83 2.36 43.31
C ASP A 363 0.68 3.25 42.82
N MET A 364 -0.24 2.68 42.02
CA MET A 364 -1.48 3.34 41.64
C MET A 364 -2.37 3.58 42.88
N GLU A 365 -2.51 2.64 43.81
CA GLU A 365 -3.30 2.84 45.04
C GLU A 365 -2.65 3.82 46.03
N GLY A 366 -1.32 3.88 46.10
CA GLY A 366 -0.55 4.65 47.08
C GLY A 366 -0.40 6.14 46.79
N GLY A 367 -0.79 6.61 45.60
CA GLY A 367 -0.66 8.01 45.17
C GLY A 367 -1.56 9.05 45.87
N SER A 368 -2.23 8.70 46.99
CA SER A 368 -3.09 9.64 47.74
C SER A 368 -3.00 9.52 49.27
N SER A 369 -1.83 9.26 49.83
CA SER A 369 -1.60 9.44 51.27
C SER A 369 -0.54 10.50 51.52
N GLY A 370 -0.99 11.76 51.60
CA GLY A 370 -0.09 12.89 51.87
C GLY A 370 -0.69 14.29 51.69
N ALA A 371 -2.00 14.46 51.83
CA ALA A 371 -2.60 15.78 52.02
C ALA A 371 -3.83 15.63 52.93
N ALA A 372 -3.57 15.26 54.19
CA ALA A 372 -4.55 15.44 55.25
C ALA A 372 -4.45 16.89 55.74
N LEU A 373 -5.53 17.63 55.48
CA LEU A 373 -6.06 18.86 56.11
C LEU A 373 -5.09 19.82 56.81
#